data_AF-A0A847NJN4-F1
#
_entry.id   AF-A0A847NJN4-F1
#
_cell.length_a   1.000
_cell.length_b   1.000
_cell.length_c   1.000
_cell.angle_alpha   90.00
_cell.angle_beta   90.00
_cell.angle_gamma   90.00
#
_symmetry.space_group_name_H-M   'P 1'
#
loop_
_entity.id
_entity.type
_entity.pdbx_description
1 polymer ?
#
loop_
_entity_poly.entity_id
_entity_poly.type
_entity_poly.pdbx_seq_one_letter_code
_entity_poly.pdbx_strand_id
1 'polypeptide(L)'
;MKDSIKDNKISFSYHDPKLSYLEAVIARGDRRVSKLILRAWEKGCKYDGWSEHFKYDKWIEAMEELNIDGDFYALRTRDFDEILPWDFIDPLVSKKYLFKEYQKSLEGQTTRDCRQGCRGCGIVDCIMRGDFQ
;
A
#
# COMPACT_ATOMS: atom_id res chain seq x y z
N MET A 1 -8.55 20.96 12.22
CA MET A 1 -9.09 19.76 12.90
C MET A 1 -8.28 19.38 14.15
N LYS A 2 -6.94 19.50 14.14
CA LYS A 2 -6.13 19.41 15.38
C LYS A 2 -6.35 20.62 16.31
N ASP A 3 -6.41 21.82 15.74
CA ASP A 3 -6.66 23.08 16.50
C ASP A 3 -8.07 23.19 17.11
N SER A 4 -8.98 22.29 16.72
CA SER A 4 -10.33 22.22 17.26
C SER A 4 -10.47 21.28 18.46
N ILE A 5 -9.43 20.51 18.80
CA ILE A 5 -9.42 19.63 19.98
C ILE A 5 -8.87 20.44 21.16
N LYS A 6 -9.78 20.88 22.04
CA LYS A 6 -9.44 21.68 23.23
C LYS A 6 -9.22 20.85 24.50
N ASP A 7 -9.44 19.54 24.44
CA ASP A 7 -9.28 18.64 25.58
C ASP A 7 -7.87 18.06 25.62
N ASN A 8 -7.13 18.39 26.68
CA ASN A 8 -5.75 17.94 26.91
C ASN A 8 -5.62 16.43 27.17
N LYS A 9 -6.73 15.70 27.33
CA LYS A 9 -6.73 14.23 27.47
C LYS A 9 -6.75 13.50 26.13
N ILE A 10 -6.94 14.22 25.02
CA ILE A 10 -7.02 13.62 23.68
C ILE A 10 -5.69 13.87 22.96
N SER A 11 -4.89 12.81 22.84
CA SER A 11 -3.71 12.80 21.96
C SER A 11 -4.14 12.41 20.55
N PHE A 12 -4.01 13.35 19.60
CA PHE A 12 -4.32 13.11 18.19
C PHE A 12 -3.02 12.96 17.39
N SER A 13 -2.70 11.71 17.06
CA SER A 13 -1.63 11.37 16.10
C SER A 13 -2.27 11.13 14.73
N TYR A 14 -1.77 11.81 13.70
CA TYR A 14 -2.22 11.61 12.32
C TYR A 14 -1.00 11.44 11.41
N HIS A 15 -1.13 10.59 10.40
CA HIS A 15 -0.17 10.51 9.31
C HIS A 15 -0.46 11.63 8.32
N ASP A 16 0.58 12.33 7.86
CA ASP A 16 0.45 13.38 6.86
C ASP A 16 -0.22 12.81 5.58
N PRO A 17 -1.42 13.28 5.19
CA PRO A 17 -2.13 12.80 4.01
C PRO A 17 -1.28 12.88 2.74
N LYS A 18 -0.38 13.88 2.65
CA LYS A 18 0.51 14.05 1.50
C LYS A 18 1.54 12.92 1.40
N LEU A 19 2.06 12.47 2.54
CA LEU A 19 2.97 11.33 2.59
C LEU A 19 2.23 10.04 2.22
N SER A 20 1.06 9.81 2.81
CA SER A 20 0.24 8.63 2.51
C SER A 20 -0.17 8.56 1.03
N TYR A 21 -0.44 9.70 0.41
CA TYR A 21 -0.68 9.77 -1.03
C TYR A 21 0.54 9.28 -1.82
N LEU A 22 1.73 9.79 -1.51
CA LEU A 22 2.95 9.40 -2.20
C LEU A 22 3.29 7.91 -1.98
N GLU A 23 3.10 7.40 -0.76
CA GLU A 23 3.25 5.97 -0.45
C GLU A 23 2.31 5.13 -1.33
N ALA A 24 1.06 5.55 -1.51
CA ALA A 24 0.12 4.87 -2.38
C ALA A 24 0.55 4.89 -3.85
N VAL A 25 1.10 6.01 -4.35
CA VAL A 25 1.66 6.11 -5.71
C VAL A 25 2.84 5.16 -5.89
N ILE A 26 3.79 5.16 -4.97
CA ILE A 26 5.02 4.35 -5.07
C ILE A 26 4.71 2.86 -4.91
N ALA A 27 3.93 2.49 -3.89
CA ALA A 27 3.62 1.08 -3.60
C ALA A 27 2.82 0.41 -4.73
N ARG A 28 2.03 1.19 -5.47
CA ARG A 28 1.20 0.69 -6.59
C ARG A 28 1.74 1.08 -7.95
N GLY A 29 2.96 1.60 -8.00
CA GLY A 29 3.61 2.10 -9.20
C GLY A 29 4.03 1.00 -10.16
N ASP A 30 4.14 1.35 -11.44
CA ASP A 30 4.75 0.51 -12.47
C ASP A 30 6.19 0.98 -12.79
N ARG A 31 6.78 0.46 -13.87
CA ARG A 31 8.12 0.86 -14.33
C ARG A 31 8.25 2.37 -14.58
N ARG A 32 7.17 3.11 -14.85
CA ARG A 32 7.19 4.57 -15.06
C ARG A 32 7.49 5.29 -13.76
N VAL A 33 7.00 4.78 -12.62
CA VAL A 33 7.26 5.35 -11.30
C VAL A 33 8.75 5.27 -10.91
N SER A 34 9.52 4.34 -11.50
CA SER A 34 10.99 4.34 -11.32
C SER A 34 11.65 5.65 -11.80
N LYS A 35 11.16 6.22 -12.92
CA LYS A 35 11.65 7.51 -13.43
C LYS A 35 11.23 8.65 -12.52
N LEU A 36 10.05 8.56 -11.91
CA LEU A 36 9.59 9.54 -10.93
C LEU A 36 10.49 9.59 -9.71
N ILE A 37 10.83 8.43 -9.14
CA ILE A 37 11.74 8.33 -7.99
C ILE A 37 13.10 8.94 -8.32
N LEU A 38 13.64 8.63 -9.51
CA LEU A 38 14.90 9.21 -9.97
C LEU A 38 14.82 10.74 -10.09
N ARG A 39 13.77 11.27 -10.73
CA ARG A 39 13.59 12.71 -10.90
C ARG A 39 13.37 13.44 -9.58
N ALA A 40 12.62 12.85 -8.66
CA ALA A 40 12.44 13.39 -7.31
C ALA A 40 13.78 13.46 -6.55
N TRP A 41 14.60 12.42 -6.65
CA TRP A 41 15.95 12.41 -6.07
C TRP A 41 16.87 13.47 -6.68
N GLU A 42 16.84 13.65 -8.01
CA GLU A 42 17.57 14.72 -8.73
C GLU A 42 17.14 16.12 -8.23
N LYS A 43 15.85 16.30 -7.91
CA LYS A 43 15.31 17.53 -7.31
C LYS A 43 15.62 17.70 -5.81
N GLY A 44 16.35 16.76 -5.21
CA GLY A 44 16.79 16.85 -3.82
C GLY A 44 15.76 16.34 -2.79
N CYS A 45 14.83 15.49 -3.22
CA CYS A 45 13.98 14.69 -2.32
C CYS A 45 14.85 13.59 -1.70
N LYS A 46 15.31 13.85 -0.48
CA LYS A 46 16.19 12.98 0.31
C LYS A 46 15.67 13.05 1.73
N TYR A 47 15.58 11.90 2.40
CA TYR A 47 15.04 11.80 3.77
C TYR A 47 13.54 12.13 3.90
N ASP A 48 12.74 11.84 2.87
CA ASP A 48 11.27 12.05 2.89
C ASP A 48 10.52 11.20 3.95
N GLY A 49 11.20 10.24 4.59
CA GLY A 49 10.66 9.51 5.74
C GLY A 49 10.59 10.35 7.03
N TRP A 50 11.26 11.51 7.08
CA TRP A 50 11.17 12.46 8.18
C TRP A 50 10.33 13.65 7.73
N SER A 51 9.21 13.90 8.42
CA SER A 51 8.26 14.96 8.06
C SER A 51 8.89 16.34 7.88
N GLU A 52 9.97 16.66 8.61
CA GLU A 52 10.71 17.92 8.53
C GLU A 52 11.48 18.12 7.21
N HIS A 53 11.76 17.02 6.51
CA HIS A 53 12.50 17.02 5.24
C HIS A 53 11.63 16.66 4.04
N PHE A 54 10.35 16.38 4.27
CA PHE A 54 9.44 15.93 3.23
C PHE A 54 9.12 17.05 2.24
N LYS A 55 9.58 16.91 1.00
CA LYS A 55 9.41 17.91 -0.06
C LYS A 55 8.30 17.51 -1.03
N TYR A 56 7.06 17.51 -0.56
CA TYR A 56 5.90 17.12 -1.37
C TYR A 56 5.81 17.89 -2.70
N ASP A 57 6.05 19.20 -2.69
CA ASP A 57 5.92 20.03 -3.89
C ASP A 57 6.90 19.60 -4.99
N LYS A 58 8.08 19.09 -4.61
CA LYS A 58 9.08 18.56 -5.55
C LYS A 58 8.66 17.22 -6.17
N TRP A 59 7.89 16.42 -5.44
CA TRP A 59 7.29 15.20 -5.98
C TRP A 59 6.22 15.51 -7.01
N ILE A 60 5.35 16.49 -6.73
CA ILE A 60 4.32 16.92 -7.69
C ILE A 60 4.95 17.54 -8.94
N GLU A 61 5.95 18.40 -8.78
CA GLU A 61 6.72 18.97 -9.90
C GLU A 61 7.36 17.85 -10.77
N ALA A 62 7.90 16.80 -10.14
CA ALA A 62 8.45 15.66 -10.87
C ALA A 62 7.38 14.81 -11.59
N MET A 63 6.19 14.66 -11.00
CA MET A 63 5.05 13.99 -11.64
C MET A 63 4.59 14.76 -12.89
N GLU A 64 4.45 16.09 -12.78
CA GLU A 64 4.08 16.97 -13.89
C GLU A 64 5.10 16.91 -15.03
N GLU A 65 6.40 17.00 -14.73
CA GLU A 65 7.47 16.92 -15.73
C GLU A 65 7.48 15.60 -16.52
N LEU A 66 7.13 14.50 -15.86
CA LEU A 66 7.11 13.17 -16.45
C LEU A 66 5.74 12.79 -17.03
N ASN A 67 4.75 13.69 -16.93
CA ASN A 67 3.37 13.45 -17.29
C ASN A 67 2.81 12.16 -16.63
N ILE A 68 3.10 12.00 -15.34
CA ILE A 68 2.65 10.89 -14.51
C ILE A 68 1.46 11.37 -13.68
N ASP A 69 0.30 10.76 -13.90
CA ASP A 69 -0.87 10.97 -13.07
C ASP A 69 -0.75 10.16 -11.78
N GLY A 70 -0.61 10.84 -10.63
CA GLY A 70 -0.56 10.20 -9.32
C GLY A 70 -1.90 9.60 -8.90
N ASP A 71 -3.02 10.20 -9.29
CA ASP A 71 -4.37 9.77 -8.90
C ASP A 71 -4.73 8.44 -9.55
N PHE A 72 -4.24 8.21 -10.76
CA PHE A 72 -4.30 6.91 -11.43
C PHE A 72 -3.72 5.77 -10.57
N TYR A 73 -2.67 6.04 -9.78
CA TYR A 73 -2.09 5.04 -8.89
C TYR A 73 -2.76 5.01 -7.52
N ALA A 74 -2.95 6.18 -6.89
CA ALA A 74 -3.38 6.27 -5.50
C ALA A 74 -4.89 6.05 -5.29
N LEU A 75 -5.72 6.63 -6.16
CA LEU A 75 -7.16 6.77 -5.92
C LEU A 75 -8.04 5.86 -6.78
N ARG A 76 -7.50 5.31 -7.87
CA ARG A 76 -8.23 4.41 -8.76
C ARG A 76 -8.63 3.09 -8.08
N THR A 77 -9.91 2.73 -8.21
CA THR A 77 -10.41 1.37 -7.97
C THR A 77 -9.89 0.43 -9.06
N ARG A 78 -9.30 -0.69 -8.66
CA ARG A 78 -8.74 -1.68 -9.58
C ARG A 78 -9.69 -2.87 -9.70
N ASP A 79 -9.83 -3.34 -10.93
CA ASP A 79 -10.56 -4.58 -11.20
C ASP A 79 -9.70 -5.77 -10.77
N PHE A 80 -10.35 -6.89 -10.45
CA PHE A 80 -9.71 -8.13 -10.03
C PHE A 80 -9.06 -8.85 -11.21
N ASP A 81 -9.58 -8.64 -12.42
CA ASP A 81 -9.05 -9.20 -13.66
C ASP A 81 -7.94 -8.35 -14.28
N GLU A 82 -7.62 -7.20 -13.69
CA GLU A 82 -6.51 -6.36 -14.14
C GLU A 82 -5.15 -7.01 -13.82
N ILE A 83 -4.21 -6.86 -14.77
CA ILE A 83 -2.81 -7.23 -14.58
C ILE A 83 -2.13 -6.13 -13.76
N LEU A 84 -1.74 -6.46 -12.54
CA LEU A 84 -1.10 -5.51 -11.65
C LEU A 84 0.41 -5.43 -11.94
N PRO A 85 1.02 -4.24 -11.78
CA PRO A 85 2.46 -4.07 -12.00
C PRO A 85 3.34 -5.01 -11.17
N TRP A 86 2.85 -5.50 -10.04
CA TRP A 86 3.55 -6.42 -9.12
C TRP A 86 3.08 -7.88 -9.24
N ASP A 87 2.23 -8.24 -10.20
CA ASP A 87 1.74 -9.62 -10.38
C ASP A 87 2.87 -10.62 -10.71
N PHE A 88 4.05 -10.15 -11.12
CA PHE A 88 5.22 -10.99 -11.35
C PHE A 88 5.93 -11.42 -10.05
N ILE A 89 5.58 -10.81 -8.92
CA ILE A 89 6.12 -11.18 -7.60
C ILE A 89 5.32 -12.37 -7.09
N ASP A 90 6.00 -13.47 -6.77
CA ASP A 90 5.38 -14.63 -6.13
C ASP A 90 5.60 -14.59 -4.61
N PRO A 91 4.60 -14.19 -3.81
CA PRO A 91 4.69 -14.21 -2.35
C PRO A 91 4.34 -15.60 -1.77
N LEU A 92 4.27 -16.67 -2.57
CA LEU A 92 3.83 -18.02 -2.22
C LEU A 92 2.33 -18.13 -1.88
N VAL A 93 1.61 -17.01 -1.91
CA VAL A 93 0.16 -16.93 -1.72
C VAL A 93 -0.51 -16.68 -3.06
N SER A 94 -1.49 -17.52 -3.42
CA SER A 94 -2.20 -17.35 -4.69
C SER A 94 -3.03 -16.05 -4.72
N LYS A 95 -3.06 -15.36 -5.87
CA LYS A 95 -3.93 -14.19 -6.11
C LYS A 95 -5.40 -14.49 -5.80
N LYS A 96 -5.86 -15.71 -6.11
CA LYS A 96 -7.22 -16.19 -5.79
C LYS A 96 -7.51 -16.21 -4.28
N TYR A 97 -6.54 -16.62 -3.45
CA TYR A 97 -6.68 -16.60 -2.00
C TYR A 97 -6.78 -15.17 -1.48
N LEU A 98 -5.86 -14.29 -1.89
CA LEU A 98 -5.85 -12.87 -1.49
C LEU A 98 -7.17 -12.17 -1.86
N PHE A 99 -7.70 -12.47 -3.05
CA PHE A 99 -9.00 -11.96 -3.50
C PHE A 99 -10.15 -12.43 -2.59
N LYS A 100 -10.20 -13.72 -2.25
CA LYS A 100 -11.22 -14.27 -1.35
C LYS A 100 -11.16 -13.62 0.04
N GLU A 101 -9.96 -13.36 0.55
CA GLU A 101 -9.76 -12.69 1.85
C GLU A 101 -10.16 -11.21 1.79
N TYR A 102 -9.92 -10.53 0.66
CA TYR A 102 -10.40 -9.18 0.43
C TYR A 102 -11.94 -9.10 0.40
N GLN A 103 -12.62 -10.02 -0.29
CA GLN A 103 -14.09 -10.06 -0.30
C GLN A 103 -14.67 -10.26 1.11
N LYS A 104 -14.12 -11.19 1.88
CA LYS A 104 -14.52 -11.37 3.29
C LYS A 104 -14.33 -10.11 4.12
N SER A 105 -13.23 -9.38 3.91
CA SER A 105 -12.97 -8.16 4.68
C SER A 105 -14.00 -7.06 4.38
N LEU A 106 -14.46 -6.95 3.12
CA LEU A 106 -15.57 -6.08 2.75
C LEU A 106 -16.89 -6.49 3.42
N GLU A 107 -17.11 -7.79 3.61
CA GLU A 107 -18.26 -8.35 4.33
C GLU A 107 -18.11 -8.29 5.86
N GLY A 108 -16.98 -7.78 6.38
CA GLY A 108 -16.68 -7.75 7.82
C GLY A 108 -16.45 -9.13 8.43
N GLN A 109 -16.19 -10.15 7.61
CA GLN A 109 -15.95 -11.52 8.04
C GLN A 109 -14.46 -11.76 8.31
N THR A 110 -14.17 -12.44 9.40
CA THR A 110 -12.82 -12.88 9.73
C THR A 110 -12.54 -14.28 9.19
N THR A 111 -11.26 -14.54 8.90
CA THR A 111 -10.82 -15.90 8.59
C THR A 111 -10.58 -16.67 9.88
N ARG A 112 -11.14 -17.88 9.92
CA ARG A 112 -11.05 -18.79 11.07
C ARG A 112 -9.61 -19.24 11.29
N ASP A 113 -9.31 -19.59 12.54
CA ASP A 113 -7.99 -20.06 12.96
C ASP A 113 -7.58 -21.33 12.17
N CYS A 114 -6.30 -21.41 11.79
CA CYS A 114 -5.74 -22.57 11.09
C CYS A 114 -5.86 -23.88 11.89
N ARG A 115 -6.01 -23.82 13.22
CA ARG A 115 -6.33 -24.95 14.11
C ARG A 115 -7.71 -25.56 13.87
N GLN A 116 -8.56 -24.93 13.07
CA GLN A 116 -9.86 -25.47 12.66
C GLN A 116 -9.83 -26.00 11.21
N GLY A 117 -8.67 -25.97 10.57
CA GLY A 117 -8.48 -26.38 9.18
C GLY A 117 -7.56 -25.42 8.42
N CYS A 118 -6.66 -25.99 7.61
CA CYS A 118 -5.73 -25.22 6.78
C CYS A 118 -6.47 -24.25 5.84
N ARG A 119 -6.03 -22.99 5.81
CA ARG A 119 -6.62 -21.94 4.94
C ARG A 119 -5.94 -21.81 3.58
N GLY A 120 -4.78 -22.43 3.38
CA GLY A 120 -4.02 -22.31 2.14
C GLY A 120 -3.31 -20.95 2.00
N CYS A 121 -2.80 -20.40 3.10
CA CYS A 121 -2.14 -19.10 3.16
C CYS A 121 -0.74 -19.05 2.52
N GLY A 122 -0.24 -20.15 1.93
CA GLY A 122 1.05 -20.15 1.21
C GLY A 122 2.32 -20.36 2.07
N ILE A 123 2.21 -20.46 3.39
CA ILE A 123 3.36 -20.74 4.27
C ILE A 123 3.94 -22.14 3.96
N VAL A 124 5.24 -22.17 3.66
CA VAL A 124 6.04 -23.39 3.51
C VAL A 124 6.37 -23.91 4.92
N ASP A 125 6.24 -25.22 5.13
CA ASP A 125 6.48 -25.89 6.42
C ASP A 125 5.61 -25.41 7.60
N CYS A 126 4.35 -25.07 7.31
CA CYS A 126 3.38 -24.77 8.37
C CYS A 126 2.99 -26.05 9.13
N ILE A 127 3.30 -26.10 10.42
CA ILE A 127 2.91 -27.22 11.32
C ILE A 127 1.40 -27.50 11.23
N MET A 128 0.59 -26.43 11.16
CA MET A 128 -0.87 -26.51 11.06
C MET A 128 -1.39 -27.07 9.71
N ARG A 129 -0.52 -27.25 8.70
CA ARG A 129 -0.90 -27.80 7.39
C ARG A 129 -0.94 -29.33 7.38
N GLY A 130 -0.15 -29.98 8.24
CA GLY A 130 -0.04 -31.44 8.33
C GLY A 130 -1.12 -32.10 9.20
N ASP A 131 -1.82 -31.33 10.05
CA ASP A 131 -2.80 -31.86 11.00
C ASP A 131 -4.21 -32.08 10.40
N PHE A 132 -4.46 -31.67 9.15
CA PHE A 132 -5.79 -31.71 8.51
C PHE A 132 -5.81 -32.47 7.18
N GLN A 133 -4.91 -33.44 6.98
CA GLN A 133 -4.97 -34.38 5.86
C GLN A 133 -5.82 -35.60 6.19
#